data_AF-A0A8C4V8A8-F1
#
_entry.id   AF-A0A8C4V8A8-F1
#
_cell.length_a   1.000
_cell.length_b   1.000
_cell.length_c   1.000
_cell.angle_alpha   90.00
_cell.angle_beta   90.00
_cell.angle_gamma   90.00
#
_symmetry.space_group_name_H-M   'P 1'
#
loop_
_entity.id
_entity.type
_entity.pdbx_description
1 polymer ?
#
loop_
_entity_poly.entity_id
_entity_poly.type
_entity_poly.pdbx_seq_one_letter_code
_entity_poly.pdbx_strand_id
1 'polypeptide(L)'
;MSSGLAQEVHLARRHREILSQRSELLQQMETYLGDKKTKKTWQTQAADAAHKRNAALLNDIEAAEKKLQERVYLLPDPDTLKLETLYWASIKESLPKWEQFLLGRAEVPIGFKKMKTTNQNISCPEEDLQK
;
A
#
# COMPACT_ATOMS: atom_id res chain seq x y z
N MET A 1 -54.35 40.85 -56.45
CA MET A 1 -53.68 41.60 -55.36
C MET A 1 -53.51 40.80 -54.06
N SER A 2 -54.16 39.63 -53.87
CA SER A 2 -54.12 38.88 -52.59
C SER A 2 -52.89 37.97 -52.36
N SER A 3 -52.07 37.67 -53.37
CA SER A 3 -50.98 36.68 -53.21
C SER A 3 -49.73 37.23 -52.50
N GLY A 4 -49.40 38.52 -52.66
CA GLY A 4 -48.21 39.13 -52.05
C GLY A 4 -48.32 39.23 -50.52
N LEU A 5 -49.48 39.66 -50.01
CA LEU A 5 -49.72 39.77 -48.57
C LEU A 5 -49.64 38.42 -47.85
N ALA A 6 -50.19 37.35 -48.47
CA ALA A 6 -50.10 36.01 -47.92
C ALA A 6 -48.65 35.51 -47.82
N GLN A 7 -47.83 35.85 -48.81
CA GLN A 7 -46.41 35.52 -48.84
C GLN A 7 -45.62 36.27 -47.75
N GLU A 8 -45.86 37.57 -47.57
CA GLU A 8 -45.22 38.37 -46.52
C GLU A 8 -45.54 37.86 -45.11
N VAL A 9 -46.81 37.50 -44.85
CA VAL A 9 -47.23 36.92 -43.57
C VAL A 9 -46.51 35.60 -43.30
N HIS A 10 -46.33 34.76 -44.33
CA HIS A 10 -45.59 33.52 -44.22
C HIS A 10 -44.10 33.76 -43.93
N LEU A 11 -43.46 34.68 -44.65
CA LEU A 11 -42.06 35.08 -44.43
C LEU A 11 -41.86 35.64 -43.01
N ALA A 12 -42.75 36.49 -42.52
CA ALA A 12 -42.69 37.03 -41.16
C ALA A 12 -42.85 35.95 -40.09
N ARG A 13 -43.67 34.93 -40.33
CA ARG A 13 -43.78 33.75 -39.46
C ARG A 13 -42.47 32.97 -39.41
N ARG A 14 -41.90 32.66 -40.57
CA ARG A 14 -40.60 31.95 -40.67
C ARG A 14 -39.47 32.74 -40.01
N HIS A 15 -39.46 34.06 -40.18
CA HIS A 15 -38.46 34.91 -39.56
C HIS A 15 -38.55 34.89 -38.03
N ARG A 16 -39.77 34.96 -37.47
CA ARG A 16 -39.97 34.82 -36.02
C ARG A 16 -39.50 33.46 -35.50
N GLU A 17 -39.78 32.40 -36.24
CA GLU A 17 -39.33 31.05 -35.88
C GLU A 17 -37.79 30.95 -35.88
N ILE A 18 -37.13 31.50 -36.91
CA ILE A 18 -35.66 31.56 -36.99
C ILE A 18 -35.09 32.37 -35.81
N LEU A 19 -35.69 33.53 -35.49
CA LEU A 19 -35.24 34.34 -34.36
C LEU A 19 -35.42 33.60 -33.03
N SER A 20 -36.54 32.90 -32.84
CA SER A 20 -36.81 32.10 -31.64
C SER A 20 -35.78 30.97 -31.46
N GLN A 21 -35.51 30.23 -32.53
CA GLN A 21 -34.51 29.15 -32.51
C GLN A 21 -33.11 29.69 -32.22
N ARG A 22 -32.75 30.84 -32.82
CA ARG A 22 -31.46 31.49 -32.56
C ARG A 22 -31.34 31.94 -31.10
N SER A 23 -32.38 32.52 -30.52
CA SER A 23 -32.35 32.93 -29.11
C SER A 23 -32.19 31.74 -28.18
N GLU A 24 -32.90 30.64 -28.45
CA GLU A 24 -32.79 29.43 -27.63
C GLU A 24 -31.39 28.83 -27.70
N LEU A 25 -30.83 28.70 -28.91
CA LEU A 25 -29.47 28.19 -29.10
C LEU A 25 -28.42 29.07 -28.39
N LEU A 26 -28.55 30.39 -28.49
CA LEU A 26 -27.63 31.31 -27.80
C LEU A 26 -27.70 31.13 -26.28
N GLN A 27 -28.89 30.97 -25.72
CA GLN A 27 -29.07 30.74 -24.29
C GLN A 27 -28.50 29.38 -23.85
N GLN A 28 -28.67 28.32 -24.66
CA GLN A 28 -28.05 27.02 -24.42
C GLN A 28 -26.51 27.09 -24.47
N MET A 29 -25.96 27.87 -25.41
CA MET A 29 -24.50 28.06 -25.50
C MET A 29 -23.95 28.84 -24.31
N GLU A 30 -24.65 29.88 -23.85
CA GLU A 30 -24.26 30.68 -22.69
C GLU A 30 -24.27 29.85 -21.40
N THR A 31 -25.35 29.10 -21.18
CA THR A 31 -25.48 28.20 -20.01
C THR A 31 -24.39 27.12 -20.01
N TYR A 32 -24.15 26.46 -21.14
CA TYR A 32 -23.09 25.46 -21.27
C TYR A 32 -21.69 26.02 -20.96
N LEU A 33 -21.38 27.23 -21.44
CA LEU A 33 -20.12 27.90 -21.15
C LEU A 33 -20.00 28.25 -19.66
N GLY A 34 -21.09 28.72 -19.05
CA GLY A 34 -21.18 28.98 -17.60
C GLY A 34 -20.88 27.73 -16.78
N ASP A 35 -21.59 26.63 -17.06
CA ASP A 35 -21.43 25.35 -16.36
C ASP A 35 -20.02 24.75 -16.53
N LYS A 36 -19.46 24.86 -17.74
CA LYS A 36 -18.09 24.41 -17.99
C LYS A 36 -17.08 25.22 -17.18
N LYS A 37 -17.30 26.53 -17.04
CA LYS A 37 -16.43 27.41 -16.24
C LYS A 37 -16.53 27.07 -14.75
N THR A 38 -17.74 26.93 -14.21
CA THR A 38 -17.94 26.58 -12.79
C THR A 38 -17.39 25.21 -12.46
N LYS A 39 -17.61 24.20 -13.32
CA LYS A 39 -17.05 22.86 -13.14
C LYS A 39 -15.52 22.89 -13.09
N LYS A 40 -14.88 23.64 -13.97
CA LYS A 40 -13.41 23.81 -13.95
C LYS A 40 -12.93 24.45 -12.65
N THR A 41 -13.59 25.53 -12.19
CA THR A 41 -13.18 26.19 -10.94
C THR A 41 -13.33 25.28 -9.73
N TRP A 42 -14.43 24.52 -9.62
CA TRP A 42 -14.61 23.54 -8.55
C TRP A 42 -13.55 22.44 -8.56
N GLN A 43 -13.19 21.94 -9.75
CA GLN A 43 -12.12 20.94 -9.91
C GLN A 43 -10.76 21.49 -9.50
N THR A 44 -10.39 22.70 -9.92
CA THR A 44 -9.12 23.34 -9.53
C THR A 44 -9.08 23.55 -8.02
N GLN A 45 -10.16 24.04 -7.41
CA GLN A 45 -10.21 24.25 -5.96
C GLN A 45 -10.07 22.93 -5.18
N ALA A 46 -10.73 21.87 -5.64
CA ALA A 46 -10.61 20.55 -5.05
C ALA A 46 -9.18 20.00 -5.17
N ALA A 47 -8.55 20.18 -6.33
CA ALA A 47 -7.17 19.78 -6.57
C ALA A 47 -6.19 20.57 -5.67
N ASP A 48 -6.36 21.88 -5.54
CA ASP A 48 -5.53 22.72 -4.69
C ASP A 48 -5.68 22.36 -3.20
N ALA A 49 -6.91 22.09 -2.76
CA ALA A 49 -7.18 21.65 -1.39
C ALA A 49 -6.54 20.27 -1.11
N ALA A 50 -6.65 19.33 -2.05
CA ALA A 50 -5.99 18.03 -1.95
C ALA A 50 -4.47 18.18 -1.95
N HIS A 51 -3.91 19.05 -2.79
CA HIS A 51 -2.47 19.31 -2.85
C HIS A 51 -1.94 19.87 -1.52
N LYS A 52 -2.63 20.86 -0.93
CA LYS A 52 -2.28 21.41 0.40
C LYS A 52 -2.32 20.35 1.49
N ARG A 53 -3.37 19.51 1.51
CA ARG A 53 -3.47 18.40 2.46
C ARG A 53 -2.33 17.40 2.28
N ASN A 54 -2.02 17.02 1.04
CA ASN A 54 -0.97 16.06 0.75
C ASN A 54 0.41 16.59 1.14
N ALA A 55 0.67 17.89 0.91
CA ALA A 55 1.92 18.53 1.35
C ALA A 55 2.07 18.50 2.89
N ALA A 56 1.00 18.79 3.63
CA ALA A 56 1.03 18.70 5.09
C ALA A 56 1.29 17.26 5.57
N LEU A 57 0.56 16.28 5.01
CA LEU A 57 0.74 14.87 5.35
C LEU A 57 2.15 14.37 5.03
N LEU A 58 2.74 14.81 3.92
CA LEU A 58 4.10 14.43 3.55
C LEU A 58 5.12 14.94 4.58
N ASN A 59 4.98 16.19 5.02
CA ASN A 59 5.83 16.77 6.06
C ASN A 59 5.68 16.01 7.39
N ASP A 60 4.45 15.64 7.77
CA ASP A 60 4.19 14.88 9.00
C ASP A 60 4.84 13.49 8.94
N ILE A 61 4.76 12.82 7.78
CA ILE A 61 5.39 11.52 7.54
C ILE A 61 6.92 11.65 7.61
N GLU A 62 7.51 12.64 6.96
CA GLU A 62 8.96 12.87 6.99
C GLU A 62 9.45 13.17 8.42
N ALA A 63 8.70 13.95 9.19
CA ALA A 63 9.01 14.21 10.59
C ALA A 63 8.92 12.95 11.46
N ALA A 64 7.90 12.10 11.22
CA ALA A 64 7.75 10.83 11.91
C ALA A 64 8.88 9.85 11.56
N GLU A 65 9.30 9.82 10.29
CA GLU A 65 10.42 9.01 9.82
C GLU A 65 11.73 9.43 10.49
N LYS A 66 12.07 10.73 10.49
CA LYS A 66 13.29 11.23 11.15
C LYS A 66 13.31 10.86 12.63
N LYS A 67 12.19 11.03 13.33
CA LYS A 67 12.06 10.65 14.74
C LYS A 67 12.24 9.15 14.96
N LEU A 68 11.75 8.32 14.04
CA LEU A 68 11.93 6.87 14.11
C LEU A 68 13.40 6.50 13.85
N GLN A 69 14.01 7.07 12.81
CA GLN A 69 15.43 6.88 12.50
C GLN A 69 16.31 7.27 13.69
N GLU A 70 16.09 8.44 14.29
CA GLU A 70 16.80 8.87 15.51
C GLU A 70 16.70 7.82 16.63
N ARG A 71 15.51 7.26 16.88
CA ARG A 71 15.32 6.21 17.89
C ARG A 71 16.09 4.92 17.56
N VAL A 72 16.04 4.49 16.30
CA VAL A 72 16.71 3.27 15.83
C VAL A 72 18.23 3.44 15.90
N TYR A 73 18.77 4.61 15.54
CA TYR A 73 20.20 4.88 15.58
C TYR A 73 20.74 5.07 17.01
N LEU A 74 19.92 5.53 17.95
CA LEU A 74 20.39 5.84 19.31
C LEU A 74 20.57 4.60 20.18
N LEU A 75 19.70 3.59 20.09
CA LEU A 75 19.94 2.33 20.81
C LEU A 75 19.01 1.21 20.33
N PRO A 76 19.53 -0.03 20.13
CA PRO A 76 18.66 -1.20 20.06
C PRO A 76 17.80 -1.28 21.33
N ASP A 77 16.57 -1.78 21.18
CA ASP A 77 15.63 -1.94 22.28
C ASP A 77 16.32 -2.62 23.49
N PRO A 78 16.25 -2.06 24.71
CA PRO A 78 16.87 -2.63 25.90
C PRO A 78 16.58 -4.12 26.12
N ASP A 79 15.40 -4.58 25.74
CA ASP A 79 15.04 -6.00 25.82
C ASP A 79 15.84 -6.86 24.83
N THR A 80 16.11 -6.32 23.63
CA THR A 80 16.96 -6.97 22.62
C THR A 80 18.41 -7.06 23.12
N LEU A 81 18.94 -5.97 23.69
CA LEU A 81 20.29 -5.96 24.27
C LEU A 81 20.43 -6.94 25.45
N LYS A 82 19.40 -7.00 26.31
CA LYS A 82 19.37 -7.93 27.44
C LYS A 82 19.35 -9.38 26.95
N LEU A 83 18.52 -9.68 25.95
CA LEU A 83 18.44 -11.01 25.36
C LEU A 83 19.77 -11.41 24.72
N GLU A 84 20.40 -10.53 23.94
CA GLU A 84 21.70 -10.76 23.33
C GLU A 84 22.77 -11.04 24.40
N THR A 85 22.79 -10.25 25.46
CA THR A 85 23.72 -10.44 26.59
C THR A 85 23.54 -11.81 27.24
N LEU A 86 22.30 -12.21 27.53
CA LEU A 86 21.98 -13.51 28.11
C LEU A 86 22.32 -14.67 27.17
N TYR A 87 22.06 -14.50 25.87
CA TYR A 87 22.41 -15.49 24.84
C TYR A 87 23.91 -15.74 24.79
N TRP A 88 24.72 -14.68 24.66
CA TRP A 88 26.18 -14.83 24.63
C TRP A 88 26.77 -15.36 25.94
N ALA A 89 26.17 -15.01 27.09
CA ALA A 89 26.54 -15.62 28.37
C ALA A 89 26.26 -17.13 28.38
N SER A 90 25.09 -17.55 27.89
CA SER A 90 24.71 -18.97 27.78
C SER A 90 25.62 -19.74 26.80
N ILE A 91 25.97 -19.13 25.66
CA ILE A 91 26.94 -19.69 24.71
C ILE A 91 28.29 -19.88 25.39
N LYS A 92 28.82 -18.85 26.08
CA LYS A 92 30.11 -18.95 26.79
C LYS A 92 30.13 -20.05 27.86
N GLU A 93 29.00 -20.25 28.56
CA GLU A 93 28.90 -21.29 29.58
C GLU A 93 28.78 -22.71 28.99
N SER A 94 28.11 -22.83 27.84
CA SER A 94 27.87 -24.14 27.20
C SER A 94 29.00 -24.58 26.28
N LEU A 95 29.75 -23.65 25.67
CA LEU A 95 30.78 -23.94 24.67
C LEU A 95 31.86 -24.92 25.16
N PRO A 96 32.41 -24.83 26.39
CA PRO A 96 33.37 -25.82 26.89
C PRO A 96 32.76 -27.23 27.04
N LYS A 97 31.48 -27.31 27.41
CA LYS A 97 30.76 -28.59 27.57
C LYS A 97 30.58 -29.25 26.19
N TRP A 98 30.26 -28.46 25.18
CA TRP A 98 30.19 -28.89 23.79
C TRP A 98 31.56 -29.33 23.25
N GLU A 99 32.62 -28.58 23.54
CA GLU A 99 33.98 -28.94 23.13
C GLU A 99 34.43 -30.30 23.70
N GLN A 100 34.18 -30.54 24.99
CA GLN A 100 34.50 -31.84 25.62
C GLN A 100 33.72 -33.00 24.99
N PHE A 101 32.44 -32.79 24.69
CA PHE A 101 31.61 -33.79 24.02
C PHE A 101 32.10 -34.10 22.59
N LEU A 102 32.36 -33.06 21.79
CA LEU A 102 32.83 -33.21 20.41
C LEU A 102 34.19 -33.91 20.33
N LEU A 103 35.01 -33.79 21.39
CA LEU A 103 36.30 -34.46 21.51
C LEU A 103 36.19 -35.87 22.12
N GLY A 104 34.97 -36.38 22.33
CA GLY A 104 34.70 -37.71 22.88
C GLY A 104 35.06 -37.86 24.37
N ARG A 105 35.27 -36.74 25.07
CA ARG A 105 35.71 -36.70 26.48
C ARG A 105 34.56 -36.51 27.47
N ALA A 106 33.35 -36.27 26.98
CA ALA A 106 32.14 -36.12 27.79
C ALA A 106 30.93 -36.77 27.11
N GLU A 107 29.89 -37.02 27.90
CA GLU A 107 28.56 -37.42 27.39
C GLU A 107 27.81 -36.22 26.77
N VAL A 108 26.65 -36.49 26.17
CA VAL A 108 25.87 -35.50 25.41
C VAL A 108 25.58 -34.24 26.25
N PRO A 109 25.89 -33.03 25.75
CA PRO A 109 25.81 -31.81 26.53
C PRO A 109 24.36 -31.32 26.75
N ILE A 110 24.22 -30.40 27.70
CA ILE A 110 22.96 -29.76 28.11
C ILE A 110 22.24 -29.13 26.92
N GLY A 111 20.95 -29.46 26.77
CA GLY A 111 20.07 -28.98 25.70
C GLY A 111 19.69 -30.05 24.68
N PHE A 112 20.43 -31.15 24.61
CA PHE A 112 20.08 -32.29 23.76
C PHE A 112 18.98 -33.14 24.42
N LYS A 113 17.72 -32.79 24.19
CA LYS A 113 16.62 -33.73 24.48
C LYS A 113 16.76 -34.88 23.49
N LYS A 114 17.27 -36.03 23.92
CA LYS A 114 17.06 -37.30 23.21
C LYS A 114 15.54 -37.45 23.06
N MET A 115 15.01 -37.20 21.88
CA MET A 115 13.68 -37.66 21.53
C MET A 115 13.74 -39.16 21.71
N LYS A 116 12.95 -39.69 22.65
CA LYS A 116 12.85 -41.14 22.85
C LYS A 116 12.39 -41.71 21.52
N THR A 117 13.29 -42.35 20.78
CA THR A 117 12.93 -43.26 19.70
C THR A 117 12.19 -44.40 20.38
N THR A 118 10.87 -44.31 20.41
CA THR A 118 10.01 -45.46 20.62
C THR A 118 10.39 -46.46 19.53
N ASN A 119 11.02 -47.55 19.94
CA ASN A 119 11.32 -48.70 19.10
C ASN A 119 10.04 -49.14 18.38
N GLN A 120 9.84 -48.67 17.16
CA GLN A 120 9.06 -49.42 16.18
C GLN A 120 10.09 -50.25 15.42
N ASN A 121 10.11 -51.54 15.75
CA ASN A 121 10.77 -52.58 14.98
C ASN A 121 10.36 -52.42 13.52
N ILE A 122 11.24 -51.87 12.70
CA ILE A 122 11.22 -52.10 11.27
C ILE A 122 12.26 -53.19 11.04
N SER A 123 11.74 -54.41 11.01
CA SER A 123 12.37 -55.58 10.43
C SER A 123 12.93 -55.20 9.05
N CYS A 124 14.25 -55.23 8.91
CA CYS A 124 14.92 -55.26 7.62
C CYS A 124 14.80 -56.70 7.09
N PRO A 125 14.24 -56.97 5.90
CA PRO A 125 14.31 -58.30 5.34
C PRO A 125 15.74 -58.54 4.85
N GLU A 126 16.37 -59.60 5.37
CA GLU A 126 17.48 -60.25 4.69
C GLU A 126 16.94 -60.76 3.35
N GLU A 127 17.35 -60.13 2.25
CA GLU A 127 17.33 -60.80 0.95
C GLU A 127 18.73 -61.31 0.67
N ASP A 128 18.82 -62.63 0.71
CA ASP A 128 19.85 -63.45 0.09
C ASP A 128 20.18 -62.94 -1.32
N LEU A 129 21.47 -62.75 -1.59
CA LEU A 129 22.00 -63.06 -2.92
C LEU A 129 23.45 -63.55 -2.77
N GLN A 130 23.59 -64.86 -2.56
CA GLN A 130 24.79 -65.60 -2.94
C GLN A 130 24.83 -65.75 -4.47
N LYS A 131 26.04 -65.55 -5.01
CA LYS A 131 26.59 -66.07 -6.28
C LYS A 131 26.26 -65.37 -7.60
#